data_AF-A0A4Q4C6C7-F1
#
_entry.id   AF-A0A4Q4C6C7-F1
#
_cell.length_a   1.000
_cell.length_b   1.000
_cell.length_c   1.000
_cell.angle_alpha   90.00
_cell.angle_beta   90.00
_cell.angle_gamma   90.00
#
_symmetry.space_group_name_H-M   'P 1'
#
loop_
_entity.id
_entity.type
_entity.pdbx_description
1 polymer ?
#
loop_
_entity_poly.entity_id
_entity_poly.type
_entity_poly.pdbx_seq_one_letter_code
_entity_poly.pdbx_strand_id
1 'polypeptide(L)'
;MLPLADWRAARLAALTAPDGWLNLVARIELAPGRYQVGTAQEVQLPSGPDLLGTLDLAPDGATFSRPGKAAQPFLPVPDAFPQLRIDPFLLEIHTVDGTPALRVRDLTMHPSITVRTYPDNPDFIIRAKWESFTPQATEIAMKGGTAASVSVTNRATFEHRGKSVTLT
;
A
#
# COMPACT_ATOMS: atom_id res chain seq x y z
N MET A 1 -3.67 -25.64 -1.16
CA MET A 1 -2.99 -24.58 -1.92
C MET A 1 -4.02 -23.98 -2.85
N LEU A 2 -4.19 -22.66 -2.86
CA LEU A 2 -5.16 -22.01 -3.73
C LEU A 2 -4.72 -22.15 -5.21
N PRO A 3 -5.60 -22.54 -6.16
CA PRO A 3 -5.27 -22.63 -7.58
C PRO A 3 -4.73 -21.31 -8.16
N LEU A 4 -3.87 -21.38 -9.19
CA LEU A 4 -3.26 -20.19 -9.80
C LEU A 4 -4.31 -19.22 -10.40
N ALA A 5 -5.38 -19.74 -10.97
CA ALA A 5 -6.48 -18.92 -11.48
C ALA A 5 -7.16 -18.12 -10.37
N ASP A 6 -7.39 -18.75 -9.21
CA ASP A 6 -8.01 -18.10 -8.06
C ASP A 6 -7.09 -17.05 -7.44
N TRP A 7 -5.78 -17.29 -7.41
CA TRP A 7 -4.80 -16.26 -7.03
C TRP A 7 -4.85 -15.04 -7.95
N ARG A 8 -4.95 -15.26 -9.26
CA ARG A 8 -5.04 -14.17 -10.24
C ARG A 8 -6.33 -13.38 -10.07
N ALA A 9 -7.45 -14.08 -9.88
CA ALA A 9 -8.75 -13.45 -9.62
C ALA A 9 -8.73 -12.63 -8.31
N ALA A 10 -8.22 -13.21 -7.22
CA ALA A 10 -8.07 -12.53 -5.94
C ALA A 10 -7.18 -11.29 -6.04
N ARG A 11 -6.07 -11.38 -6.80
CA ARG A 11 -5.19 -10.22 -7.03
C ARG A 11 -5.89 -9.11 -7.79
N LEU A 12 -6.64 -9.44 -8.85
CA LEU A 12 -7.41 -8.44 -9.60
C LEU A 12 -8.49 -7.79 -8.74
N ALA A 13 -9.22 -8.59 -7.96
CA ALA A 13 -10.23 -8.09 -7.02
C ALA A 13 -9.60 -7.13 -5.99
N ALA A 14 -8.48 -7.50 -5.38
CA ALA A 14 -7.77 -6.63 -4.43
C ALA A 14 -7.21 -5.35 -5.07
N LEU A 15 -6.77 -5.39 -6.33
CA LEU A 15 -6.30 -4.20 -7.04
C LEU A 15 -7.42 -3.21 -7.36
N THR A 16 -8.63 -3.71 -7.62
CA THR A 16 -9.81 -2.94 -8.06
C THR A 16 -10.81 -2.64 -6.94
N ALA A 17 -10.56 -3.14 -5.73
CA ALA A 17 -11.37 -2.86 -4.55
C ALA A 17 -11.39 -1.36 -4.19
N PRO A 18 -12.38 -0.89 -3.40
CA PRO A 18 -12.44 0.49 -2.92
C PRO A 18 -11.20 0.96 -2.13
N ASP A 19 -10.52 0.05 -1.45
CA ASP A 19 -9.24 0.25 -0.76
C ASP A 19 -8.03 -0.32 -1.56
N GLY A 20 -8.28 -0.71 -2.81
CA GLY A 20 -7.31 -1.29 -3.75
C GLY A 20 -6.40 -0.25 -4.39
N TRP A 21 -5.25 -0.68 -4.89
CA TRP A 21 -4.18 0.24 -5.32
C TRP A 21 -4.52 1.19 -6.47
N LEU A 22 -5.49 0.83 -7.32
CA LEU A 22 -5.70 1.50 -8.60
C LEU A 22 -6.51 2.80 -8.50
N ASN A 23 -7.08 3.11 -7.33
CA ASN A 23 -7.79 4.36 -7.06
C ASN A 23 -7.02 5.31 -6.12
N LEU A 24 -5.77 4.98 -5.79
CA LEU A 24 -4.91 5.82 -4.98
C LEU A 24 -4.47 7.06 -5.79
N VAL A 25 -4.96 8.24 -5.39
CA VAL A 25 -4.73 9.50 -6.13
C VAL A 25 -3.74 10.43 -5.44
N ALA A 26 -3.53 10.31 -4.13
CA ALA A 26 -2.55 11.12 -3.42
C ALA A 26 -1.94 10.42 -2.19
N ARG A 27 -0.69 10.78 -1.90
CA ARG A 27 -0.03 10.59 -0.60
C ARG A 27 0.64 11.90 -0.23
N ILE A 28 0.16 12.55 0.81
CA ILE A 28 0.60 13.88 1.23
C ILE A 28 1.19 13.75 2.63
N GLU A 29 2.49 14.00 2.78
CA GLU A 29 3.15 14.01 4.10
C GLU A 29 2.73 15.24 4.89
N LEU A 30 2.45 15.05 6.17
CA LEU A 30 1.95 16.09 7.06
C LEU A 30 2.68 15.99 8.40
N ALA A 31 2.88 17.12 9.06
CA ALA A 31 3.20 17.13 10.48
C ALA A 31 1.90 17.02 11.30
N PRO A 32 1.96 16.67 12.60
CA PRO A 32 0.80 16.85 13.47
C PRO A 32 0.34 18.32 13.44
N GLY A 33 -0.97 18.53 13.29
CA GLY A 33 -1.54 19.85 13.06
C GLY A 33 -2.97 19.81 12.55
N ARG A 34 -3.52 20.98 12.26
CA ARG A 34 -4.86 21.18 11.74
C ARG A 34 -4.79 21.78 10.34
N TYR A 35 -5.45 21.14 9.38
CA TYR A 35 -5.30 21.44 7.96
C TYR A 35 -6.65 21.59 7.27
N GLN A 36 -6.76 22.60 6.40
CA GLN A 36 -7.84 22.63 5.41
C GLN A 36 -7.46 21.74 4.22
N VAL A 37 -8.38 20.86 3.83
CA VAL A 37 -8.18 19.87 2.77
C VAL A 37 -9.17 20.13 1.65
N GLY A 38 -8.68 20.16 0.41
CA GLY A 38 -9.50 20.38 -0.80
C GLY A 38 -8.63 20.72 -2.01
N THR A 39 -9.21 20.90 -3.19
CA THR A 39 -8.44 21.21 -4.41
C THR A 39 -7.81 22.61 -4.41
N ALA A 40 -8.33 23.51 -3.57
CA ALA A 40 -7.88 24.90 -3.43
C ALA A 40 -7.49 25.26 -1.98
N GLN A 41 -7.05 24.27 -1.19
CA GLN A 41 -6.62 24.45 0.21
C GLN A 41 -5.13 24.14 0.40
N GLU A 42 -4.65 24.36 1.62
CA GLU A 42 -3.29 24.03 2.06
C GLU A 42 -2.91 22.57 1.75
N VAL A 43 -3.77 21.62 2.15
CA VAL A 43 -3.62 20.21 1.75
C VAL A 43 -4.37 20.01 0.44
N GLN A 44 -3.63 20.14 -0.64
CA GLN A 44 -4.19 20.14 -1.99
C GLN A 44 -4.53 18.73 -2.48
N LEU A 45 -5.80 18.50 -2.79
CA LEU A 45 -6.27 17.26 -3.41
C LEU A 45 -6.19 17.34 -4.95
N PRO A 46 -5.94 16.21 -5.64
CA PRO A 46 -5.91 16.17 -7.10
C PRO A 46 -7.30 16.23 -7.76
N SER A 47 -8.36 15.93 -7.00
CA SER A 47 -9.77 15.95 -7.44
C SER A 47 -10.68 16.32 -6.27
N GLY A 48 -11.97 16.53 -6.56
CA GLY A 48 -13.00 16.81 -5.55
C GLY A 48 -13.32 18.31 -5.39
N PRO A 49 -13.98 18.71 -4.28
CA PRO A 49 -14.38 20.10 -4.04
C PRO A 49 -13.22 21.00 -3.61
N ASP A 50 -13.39 22.31 -3.82
CA ASP A 50 -12.47 23.36 -3.37
C ASP A 50 -12.14 23.26 -1.89
N LEU A 51 -13.14 22.96 -1.05
CA LEU A 51 -13.01 22.62 0.36
C LEU A 51 -13.75 21.32 0.63
N LEU A 52 -13.00 20.25 0.92
CA LEU A 52 -13.56 18.99 1.39
C LEU A 52 -13.89 19.05 2.89
N GLY A 53 -13.00 19.67 3.67
CA GLY A 53 -13.14 19.78 5.12
C GLY A 53 -11.85 20.07 5.85
N THR A 54 -11.82 19.75 7.13
CA THR A 54 -10.70 19.97 8.04
C THR A 54 -10.19 18.65 8.60
N LEU A 55 -8.89 18.41 8.47
CA LEU A 55 -8.17 17.31 9.09
C LEU A 55 -7.47 17.82 10.34
N ASP A 56 -7.75 17.18 11.48
CA ASP A 56 -6.99 17.35 12.72
C ASP A 56 -6.14 16.08 12.91
N LEU A 57 -4.82 16.23 12.80
CA LEU A 57 -3.83 15.15 12.91
C LEU A 57 -3.04 15.30 14.22
N ALA A 58 -3.15 14.31 15.11
CA ALA A 58 -2.43 14.23 16.36
C ALA A 58 -1.43 13.06 16.34
N PRO A 59 -0.49 12.98 17.29
CA PRO A 59 0.47 11.87 17.37
C PRO A 59 -0.16 10.49 17.53
N ASP A 60 -1.35 10.40 18.13
CA ASP A 60 -2.06 9.18 18.50
C ASP A 60 -3.32 8.92 17.66
N GLY A 61 -3.67 9.80 16.72
CA GLY A 61 -4.85 9.62 15.89
C GLY A 61 -5.14 10.81 14.99
N ALA A 62 -6.23 10.68 14.22
CA ALA A 62 -6.71 11.76 13.37
C ALA A 62 -8.24 11.80 13.38
N THR A 63 -8.78 12.98 13.13
CA THR A 63 -10.20 13.18 12.87
C THR A 63 -10.40 14.08 11.66
N PHE A 64 -11.53 13.92 10.99
CA PHE A 64 -11.90 14.77 9.85
C PHE A 64 -13.32 15.31 10.02
N SER A 65 -13.53 16.59 9.71
CA SER A 65 -14.84 17.22 9.71
C SER A 65 -15.15 17.86 8.35
N ARG A 66 -16.36 17.62 7.83
CA ARG A 66 -16.90 18.41 6.72
C ARG A 66 -17.36 19.77 7.25
N PRO A 67 -17.46 20.82 6.40
CA PRO A 67 -18.01 22.10 6.81
C PRO A 67 -19.37 21.96 7.51
N GLY A 68 -19.48 22.48 8.73
CA GLY A 68 -20.70 22.43 9.54
C GLY A 68 -21.10 21.04 10.04
N LYS A 69 -20.23 20.03 9.97
CA LYS A 69 -20.48 18.67 10.47
C LYS A 69 -19.52 18.35 11.62
N ALA A 70 -19.95 17.42 12.49
CA ALA A 70 -19.09 16.90 13.54
C ALA A 70 -17.86 16.19 12.97
N ALA A 71 -16.76 16.23 13.71
CA ALA A 71 -15.55 15.49 13.40
C ALA A 71 -15.79 13.98 13.56
N GLN A 72 -15.20 13.20 12.64
CA GLN A 72 -15.26 11.74 12.63
C GLN A 72 -13.85 11.18 12.75
N PRO A 73 -13.63 10.13 13.56
CA PRO A 73 -12.32 9.51 13.70
C PRO A 73 -12.01 8.58 12.53
N PHE A 74 -10.72 8.36 12.27
CA PHE A 74 -10.26 7.26 11.44
C PHE A 74 -10.33 5.96 12.25
N LEU A 75 -10.97 4.93 11.70
CA LEU A 75 -11.21 3.66 12.38
C LEU A 75 -10.15 2.62 12.01
N PRO A 76 -9.65 1.82 12.97
CA PRO A 76 -8.71 0.75 12.66
C PRO A 76 -9.37 -0.32 11.79
N VAL A 77 -8.60 -0.86 10.84
CA VAL A 77 -9.01 -1.93 9.94
C VAL A 77 -7.98 -3.06 10.04
N PRO A 78 -8.39 -4.34 10.15
CA PRO A 78 -7.46 -5.46 10.16
C PRO A 78 -6.53 -5.44 8.93
N ASP A 79 -5.23 -5.64 9.16
CA ASP A 79 -4.20 -5.68 8.11
C ASP A 79 -4.14 -4.44 7.19
N ALA A 80 -4.67 -3.29 7.64
CA ALA A 80 -4.68 -2.03 6.89
C ALA A 80 -4.48 -0.82 7.82
N PHE A 81 -4.34 0.36 7.21
CA PHE A 81 -4.23 1.61 7.96
C PHE A 81 -5.59 2.08 8.48
N PRO A 82 -5.64 2.91 9.53
CA PRO A 82 -6.88 3.54 9.96
C PRO A 82 -7.54 4.30 8.81
N GLN A 83 -8.84 4.08 8.63
CA GLN A 83 -9.62 4.51 7.48
C GLN A 83 -10.79 5.40 7.88
N LEU A 84 -11.11 6.38 7.03
CA LEU A 84 -12.33 7.18 7.13
C LEU A 84 -12.89 7.45 5.74
N ARG A 85 -14.17 7.10 5.53
CA ARG A 85 -14.86 7.39 4.28
C ARG A 85 -15.49 8.78 4.34
N ILE A 86 -15.12 9.65 3.40
CA ILE A 86 -15.69 10.99 3.20
C ILE A 86 -15.92 11.13 1.70
N ASP A 87 -17.15 10.91 1.22
CA ASP A 87 -17.42 10.90 -0.22
C ASP A 87 -16.84 12.15 -0.95
N PRO A 88 -16.24 11.99 -2.14
CA PRO A 88 -16.07 10.75 -2.89
C PRO A 88 -14.88 9.89 -2.44
N PHE A 89 -14.23 10.20 -1.32
CA PHE A 89 -12.93 9.62 -0.95
C PHE A 89 -12.99 8.56 0.16
N LEU A 90 -12.01 7.66 0.11
CA LEU A 90 -11.51 6.93 1.28
C LEU A 90 -10.19 7.56 1.69
N LEU A 91 -10.12 8.03 2.93
CA LEU A 91 -8.94 8.64 3.54
C LEU A 91 -8.28 7.63 4.46
N GLU A 92 -6.94 7.57 4.45
CA GLU A 92 -6.16 6.76 5.38
C GLU A 92 -5.02 7.58 5.99
N ILE A 93 -4.66 7.29 7.24
CA ILE A 93 -3.44 7.82 7.86
C ILE A 93 -2.36 6.75 7.81
N HIS A 94 -1.32 7.03 7.04
CA HIS A 94 -0.21 6.11 6.80
C HIS A 94 1.08 6.70 7.35
N THR A 95 1.76 5.99 8.26
CA THR A 95 3.03 6.43 8.83
C THR A 95 4.18 5.56 8.33
N VAL A 96 5.19 6.19 7.72
CA VAL A 96 6.44 5.54 7.29
C VAL A 96 7.60 6.27 7.94
N ASP A 97 8.50 5.54 8.59
CA ASP A 97 9.69 6.10 9.27
C ASP A 97 9.35 7.26 10.24
N GLY A 98 8.19 7.19 10.90
CA GLY A 98 7.71 8.21 11.84
C GLY A 98 7.01 9.42 11.20
N THR A 99 6.99 9.53 9.87
CA THR A 99 6.32 10.61 9.16
C THR A 99 4.88 10.20 8.78
N PRO A 100 3.84 10.84 9.33
CA PRO A 100 2.47 10.56 8.93
C PRO A 100 2.15 11.20 7.58
N ALA A 101 1.29 10.54 6.82
CA ALA A 101 0.81 11.00 5.54
C ALA A 101 -0.69 10.73 5.38
N LEU A 102 -1.40 11.71 4.83
CA LEU A 102 -2.76 11.50 4.33
C LEU A 102 -2.68 10.75 3.00
N ARG A 103 -3.26 9.56 2.97
CA ARG A 103 -3.47 8.79 1.75
C ARG A 103 -4.90 8.98 1.28
N VAL A 104 -5.09 9.29 0.01
CA VAL A 104 -6.40 9.62 -0.57
C VAL A 104 -6.70 8.69 -1.73
N ARG A 105 -7.86 8.04 -1.65
CA ARG A 105 -8.39 7.18 -2.70
C ARG A 105 -9.70 7.75 -3.22
N ASP A 106 -9.84 7.86 -4.53
CA ASP A 106 -11.04 8.37 -5.17
C ASP A 106 -12.00 7.21 -5.49
N LEU A 107 -13.10 7.12 -4.74
CA LEU A 107 -14.07 6.02 -4.87
C LEU A 107 -14.99 6.17 -6.08
N THR A 108 -14.90 7.29 -6.81
CA THR A 108 -15.58 7.45 -8.11
C THR A 108 -14.78 6.82 -9.25
N MET A 109 -13.50 6.47 -9.01
CA MET A 109 -12.70 5.76 -9.99
C MET A 109 -13.07 4.29 -10.05
N HIS A 110 -13.32 3.80 -11.26
CA HIS A 110 -13.59 2.40 -11.56
C HIS A 110 -12.55 1.86 -12.55
N PRO A 111 -11.28 1.69 -12.10
CA PRO A 111 -10.21 1.27 -12.99
C PRO A 111 -10.44 -0.15 -13.49
N SER A 112 -10.46 -0.31 -14.81
CA SER A 112 -10.43 -1.62 -15.47
C SER A 112 -9.01 -1.88 -15.97
N ILE A 113 -8.41 -2.98 -15.52
CA ILE A 113 -7.07 -3.39 -15.95
C ILE A 113 -7.04 -4.86 -16.32
N THR A 114 -6.11 -5.21 -17.20
CA THR A 114 -5.70 -6.59 -17.42
C THR A 114 -4.32 -6.77 -16.80
N VAL A 115 -4.24 -7.57 -15.73
CA VAL A 115 -2.95 -7.97 -15.15
C VAL A 115 -2.28 -8.94 -16.12
N ARG A 116 -1.18 -8.52 -16.74
CA ARG A 116 -0.40 -9.42 -17.60
C ARG A 116 0.27 -10.49 -16.74
N THR A 117 0.13 -11.74 -17.18
CA THR A 117 0.70 -12.91 -16.49
C THR A 117 1.46 -13.78 -17.46
N TYR A 118 2.52 -14.44 -16.98
CA TYR A 118 3.12 -15.56 -17.69
C TYR A 118 2.12 -16.73 -17.80
N PRO A 119 2.21 -17.59 -18.83
CA PRO A 119 1.40 -18.81 -18.89
C PRO A 119 1.68 -19.70 -17.68
N ASP A 120 0.71 -20.55 -17.33
CA ASP A 120 0.97 -21.60 -16.35
C ASP A 120 2.08 -22.51 -16.89
N ASN A 121 3.05 -22.80 -16.03
CA ASN A 121 4.18 -23.64 -16.39
C ASN A 121 4.66 -24.41 -15.14
N PRO A 122 4.40 -25.73 -15.08
CA PRO A 122 4.78 -26.54 -13.93
C PRO A 122 6.30 -26.67 -13.75
N ASP A 123 7.12 -26.37 -14.77
CA ASP A 123 8.59 -26.34 -14.64
C ASP A 123 9.07 -25.28 -13.64
N PHE A 124 8.21 -24.29 -13.33
CA PHE A 124 8.47 -23.25 -12.33
C PHE A 124 7.86 -23.57 -10.95
N ILE A 125 7.30 -24.76 -10.77
CA ILE A 125 6.92 -25.29 -9.44
C ILE A 125 8.13 -26.04 -8.87
N ILE A 126 8.99 -25.28 -8.20
CA ILE A 126 10.33 -25.73 -7.80
C ILE A 126 10.34 -26.15 -6.33
N ARG A 127 10.86 -27.36 -6.05
CA ARG A 127 11.24 -27.78 -4.70
C ARG A 127 12.71 -27.45 -4.46
N ALA A 128 12.97 -26.57 -3.51
CA ALA A 128 14.32 -26.18 -3.12
C ALA A 128 14.75 -26.80 -1.79
N LYS A 129 16.06 -27.02 -1.64
CA LYS A 129 16.69 -27.30 -0.35
C LYS A 129 16.87 -25.99 0.39
N TRP A 130 16.36 -25.91 1.61
CA TRP A 130 16.50 -24.75 2.48
C TRP A 130 17.58 -24.98 3.54
N GLU A 131 18.48 -24.03 3.69
CA GLU A 131 19.57 -24.05 4.68
C GLU A 131 19.56 -22.74 5.46
N SER A 132 19.62 -22.83 6.79
CA SER A 132 19.80 -21.67 7.66
C SER A 132 21.29 -21.42 7.86
N PHE A 133 21.68 -20.16 8.03
CA PHE A 133 23.05 -19.77 8.37
C PHE A 133 23.06 -18.56 9.30
N THR A 134 24.24 -18.20 9.83
CA THR A 134 24.38 -17.02 10.70
C THR A 134 23.89 -15.78 9.96
N PRO A 135 22.99 -14.96 10.54
CA PRO A 135 22.39 -13.82 9.84
C PRO A 135 23.44 -12.90 9.22
N GLN A 136 23.24 -12.55 7.94
CA GLN A 136 24.13 -11.65 7.20
C GLN A 136 23.36 -10.41 6.76
N ALA A 137 23.95 -9.24 6.97
CA ALA A 137 23.39 -7.99 6.47
C ALA A 137 23.58 -7.92 4.95
N THR A 138 22.54 -7.50 4.23
CA THR A 138 22.59 -7.25 2.77
C THR A 138 21.78 -6.01 2.46
N GLU A 139 22.20 -5.26 1.45
CA GLU A 139 21.46 -4.10 0.97
C GLU A 139 20.58 -4.45 -0.22
N ILE A 140 19.30 -4.08 -0.14
CA ILE A 140 18.36 -4.13 -1.25
C ILE A 140 18.17 -2.71 -1.78
N ALA A 141 18.48 -2.51 -3.06
CA ALA A 141 18.25 -1.24 -3.73
C ALA A 141 16.74 -0.95 -3.82
N MET A 142 16.35 0.24 -3.38
CA MET A 142 14.98 0.70 -3.38
C MET A 142 14.72 1.67 -4.54
N LYS A 143 13.45 1.78 -4.95
CA LYS A 143 13.03 2.82 -5.88
C LYS A 143 13.33 4.19 -5.25
N GLY A 144 14.06 5.04 -5.96
CA GLY A 144 14.47 6.36 -5.47
C GLY A 144 15.95 6.47 -5.10
N GLY A 145 16.74 5.40 -5.27
CA GLY A 145 18.19 5.44 -5.11
C GLY A 145 18.69 5.22 -3.68
N THR A 146 17.79 4.95 -2.74
CA THR A 146 18.14 4.51 -1.37
C THR A 146 18.35 2.99 -1.33
N ALA A 147 18.91 2.50 -0.23
CA ALA A 147 19.05 1.07 0.04
C ALA A 147 18.40 0.73 1.39
N ALA A 148 17.75 -0.43 1.48
CA ALA A 148 17.25 -1.00 2.71
C ALA A 148 18.19 -2.11 3.18
N SER A 149 18.64 -2.05 4.44
CA SER A 149 19.41 -3.13 5.05
C SER A 149 18.47 -4.23 5.51
N VAL A 150 18.69 -5.46 5.03
CA VAL A 150 17.95 -6.66 5.41
C VAL A 150 18.89 -7.67 6.04
N SER A 151 18.36 -8.45 6.98
CA SER A 151 19.08 -9.58 7.58
C SER A 151 18.65 -10.87 6.90
N VAL A 152 19.56 -11.46 6.13
CA VAL A 152 19.34 -12.73 5.44
C VAL A 152 19.76 -13.88 6.35
N THR A 153 18.83 -14.82 6.58
CA THR A 153 19.02 -15.94 7.52
C THR A 153 19.00 -17.31 6.83
N ASN A 154 18.53 -17.36 5.59
CA ASN A 154 18.22 -18.58 4.88
C ASN A 154 18.65 -18.51 3.42
N ARG A 155 18.98 -19.67 2.87
CA ARG A 155 19.31 -19.87 1.46
C ARG A 155 18.47 -21.00 0.90
N ALA A 156 17.91 -20.78 -0.29
CA ALA A 156 17.22 -21.81 -1.06
C ALA A 156 18.06 -22.20 -2.28
N THR A 157 18.39 -23.48 -2.40
CA THR A 157 19.18 -24.02 -3.52
C THR A 157 18.39 -25.09 -4.28
N PHE A 158 18.39 -25.04 -5.61
CA PHE A 158 17.70 -26.00 -6.47
C PHE A 158 18.34 -26.09 -7.85
N GLU A 159 18.05 -27.18 -8.57
CA GLU A 159 18.41 -27.31 -9.98
C GLU A 159 17.24 -26.86 -10.87
N HIS A 160 17.53 -26.05 -11.88
CA HIS A 160 16.56 -25.70 -12.91
C HIS A 160 17.23 -25.66 -14.28
N ARG A 161 16.71 -26.47 -15.22
CA ARG A 161 17.25 -26.60 -16.60
C ARG A 161 18.75 -26.90 -16.63
N GLY A 162 19.20 -27.81 -15.77
CA GLY A 162 20.61 -28.24 -15.68
C GLY A 162 21.55 -27.21 -15.08
N LYS A 163 21.02 -26.18 -14.40
CA LYS A 163 21.80 -25.18 -13.68
C LYS A 163 21.42 -25.17 -12.21
N SER A 164 22.44 -25.13 -11.36
CA SER A 164 22.27 -24.86 -9.94
C SER A 164 21.91 -23.39 -9.74
N VAL A 165 20.82 -23.13 -9.04
CA VAL A 165 20.32 -21.80 -8.70
C VAL A 165 20.24 -21.67 -7.19
N THR A 166 20.70 -20.53 -6.69
CA THR A 166 20.71 -20.18 -5.26
C THR A 166 20.00 -18.85 -5.07
N LEU A 167 19.06 -18.78 -4.14
CA LEU A 167 18.34 -17.58 -3.74
C LEU A 167 18.61 -17.29 -2.25
N THR A 168 18.80 -16.01 -1.93
CA THR A 168 19.09 -15.47 -0.59
C THR A 168 18.30 -14.18 -0.40
#